data_AF-A0A453K3R9-F1
#
_entry.id   AF-A0A453K3R9-F1
#
_cell.length_a   1.000
_cell.length_b   1.000
_cell.length_c   1.000
_cell.angle_alpha   90.00
_cell.angle_beta   90.00
_cell.angle_gamma   90.00
#
_symmetry.space_group_name_H-M   'P 1'
#
loop_
_entity.id
_entity.type
_entity.pdbx_description
1 polymer ?
#
loop_
_entity_poly.entity_id
_entity_poly.type
_entity_poly.pdbx_seq_one_letter_code
_entity_poly.pdbx_strand_id
1 'polypeptide(L)'
;MEEQPHAADSSSSASQTNWRKEVDELLRRMHSLLFGADAALERGDAAAAQVLVLRLLGFLDSQTLSAYTGPEAAFVAPIRAAASSRLAAASR
;
A
#
# COMPACT_ATOMS: atom_id res chain seq x y z
N MET A 1 52.42 -3.88 30.69
CA MET A 1 51.75 -4.37 29.47
C MET A 1 50.49 -3.54 29.33
N GLU A 2 50.67 -2.38 28.71
CA GLU A 2 49.58 -1.57 28.16
C GLU A 2 49.34 -2.04 26.73
N GLU A 3 48.07 -2.06 26.34
CA GLU A 3 47.52 -1.64 25.03
C GLU A 3 46.22 -2.43 24.75
N GLN A 4 45.14 -1.67 24.56
CA GLN A 4 43.82 -2.13 24.13
C GLN A 4 43.87 -2.74 22.72
N PRO A 5 42.81 -3.49 22.36
CA PRO A 5 42.17 -3.31 21.05
C PRO A 5 40.67 -3.01 21.26
N HIS A 6 40.22 -1.81 20.88
CA HIS A 6 39.75 -1.41 19.55
C HIS A 6 38.42 -2.07 19.09
N ALA A 7 37.38 -1.25 19.20
CA ALA A 7 36.39 -0.91 18.18
C ALA A 7 35.16 -1.81 17.91
N ALA A 8 34.17 -1.04 17.45
CA ALA A 8 33.04 -1.40 16.60
C ALA A 8 31.81 -1.98 17.31
N ASP A 9 30.96 -1.04 17.72
CA ASP A 9 29.57 -0.97 17.27
C ASP A 9 29.11 -2.15 16.41
N SER A 10 28.22 -2.94 16.96
CA SER A 10 27.25 -3.68 16.16
C SER A 10 25.93 -3.54 16.88
N SER A 11 25.35 -2.38 16.66
CA SER A 11 23.90 -2.13 16.59
C SER A 11 23.13 -3.37 16.12
N SER A 12 22.90 -4.31 17.03
CA SER A 12 21.97 -5.42 16.83
C SER A 12 20.60 -5.02 17.39
N SER A 13 20.17 -3.79 17.07
CA SER A 13 18.76 -3.57 16.77
C SER A 13 18.56 -4.04 15.33
N ALA A 14 18.82 -5.33 15.11
CA ALA A 14 18.25 -6.07 13.99
C ALA A 14 16.76 -5.90 14.17
N SER A 15 16.25 -4.89 13.47
CA SER A 15 14.88 -4.44 13.55
C SER A 15 14.05 -5.65 13.19
N GLN A 16 13.53 -6.32 14.22
CA GLN A 16 12.66 -7.47 14.06
C GLN A 16 11.48 -6.94 13.25
N THR A 17 11.53 -7.19 11.95
CA THR A 17 10.62 -6.65 10.94
C THR A 17 9.22 -6.99 11.41
N ASN A 18 8.54 -5.98 11.95
CA ASN A 18 7.26 -6.20 12.60
C ASN A 18 6.23 -6.24 11.47
N TRP A 19 6.14 -7.40 10.82
CA TRP A 19 5.27 -7.65 9.67
C TRP A 19 3.83 -7.17 9.94
N ARG A 20 3.39 -7.18 11.20
CA ARG A 20 2.09 -6.63 11.61
C ARG A 20 2.02 -5.12 11.39
N LYS A 21 3.05 -4.37 11.82
CA LYS A 21 3.13 -2.92 11.57
C LYS A 21 3.19 -2.60 10.08
N GLU A 22 3.89 -3.41 9.29
CA GLU A 22 3.95 -3.23 7.84
C GLU A 22 2.57 -3.45 7.21
N VAL A 23 1.91 -4.56 7.55
CA VAL A 23 0.55 -4.87 7.08
C VAL A 23 -0.45 -3.80 7.53
N ASP A 24 -0.36 -3.29 8.74
CA ASP A 24 -1.22 -2.20 9.23
C ASP A 24 -1.01 -0.91 8.43
N GLU A 25 0.23 -0.56 8.11
CA GLU A 25 0.55 0.61 7.27
C GLU A 25 0.02 0.43 5.85
N LEU A 26 0.19 -0.76 5.28
CA LEU A 26 -0.35 -1.15 3.97
C LEU A 26 -1.88 -1.02 3.94
N LEU A 27 -2.58 -1.56 4.94
CA LEU A 27 -4.03 -1.47 5.08
C LEU A 27 -4.49 -0.02 5.22
N ARG A 28 -3.80 0.78 6.05
CA ARG A 28 -4.13 2.19 6.25
C ARG A 28 -4.00 2.99 4.96
N ARG A 29 -2.94 2.75 4.18
CA ARG A 29 -2.74 3.39 2.86
C ARG A 29 -3.82 2.98 1.88
N MET A 30 -4.14 1.69 1.80
CA MET A 30 -5.22 1.19 0.95
C MET A 30 -6.55 1.87 1.27
N HIS A 31 -6.92 1.93 2.56
CA HIS A 31 -8.14 2.59 3.02
C HIS A 31 -8.15 4.08 2.70
N SER A 32 -7.03 4.78 2.94
CA SER A 32 -6.89 6.21 2.63
C SER A 32 -7.13 6.49 1.15
N LEU A 33 -6.60 5.65 0.24
CA LEU A 33 -6.83 5.78 -1.20
C LEU A 33 -8.28 5.52 -1.60
N LEU A 34 -8.92 4.49 -1.02
CA LEU A 34 -10.33 4.16 -1.26
C LEU A 34 -11.26 5.29 -0.81
N PHE A 35 -11.16 5.71 0.45
CA PHE A 35 -12.02 6.75 1.00
C PHE A 35 -11.73 8.12 0.37
N GLY A 36 -10.47 8.41 0.05
CA GLY A 36 -10.10 9.62 -0.65
C GLY A 36 -10.72 9.70 -2.05
N ALA A 37 -10.73 8.57 -2.79
CA ALA A 37 -11.38 8.50 -4.10
C ALA A 37 -12.89 8.70 -4.00
N ASP A 38 -13.55 8.06 -3.04
CA ASP A 38 -15.00 8.20 -2.83
C ASP A 38 -15.34 9.65 -2.42
N ALA A 39 -14.60 10.25 -1.50
CA ALA A 39 -14.79 11.66 -1.10
C ALA A 39 -14.53 12.64 -2.25
N ALA A 40 -13.58 12.35 -3.15
CA ALA A 40 -13.34 13.17 -4.34
C ALA A 40 -14.51 13.08 -5.33
N LEU A 41 -15.08 11.89 -5.53
CA LEU A 41 -16.28 11.70 -6.35
C LEU A 41 -17.49 12.44 -5.77
N GLU A 42 -17.73 12.34 -4.47
CA GLU A 42 -18.81 13.05 -3.78
C GLU A 42 -18.69 14.58 -3.92
N ARG A 43 -17.45 15.10 -3.96
CA ARG A 43 -17.17 16.52 -4.18
C ARG A 43 -17.25 16.95 -5.65
N GLY A 44 -17.45 16.03 -6.59
CA GLY A 44 -17.42 16.31 -8.03
C GLY A 44 -16.01 16.53 -8.60
N ASP A 45 -14.97 16.19 -7.86
CA ASP A 45 -13.56 16.33 -8.27
C ASP A 45 -13.09 15.05 -8.98
N ALA A 46 -13.56 14.89 -10.21
CA ALA A 46 -13.31 13.69 -11.02
C ALA A 46 -11.81 13.46 -11.29
N ALA A 47 -11.03 14.53 -11.45
CA ALA A 47 -9.59 14.45 -11.65
C ALA A 47 -8.86 13.91 -10.42
N ALA A 48 -9.18 14.42 -9.22
CA ALA A 48 -8.61 13.88 -7.99
C ALA A 48 -9.04 12.44 -7.74
N ALA A 49 -10.32 12.12 -7.97
CA ALA A 49 -10.83 10.75 -7.88
C ALA A 49 -10.06 9.80 -8.80
N GLN A 50 -9.87 10.17 -10.07
CA GLN A 50 -9.14 9.39 -11.05
C GLN A 50 -7.70 9.13 -10.62
N VAL A 51 -6.98 10.15 -10.15
CA VAL A 51 -5.60 10.01 -9.64
C VAL A 51 -5.54 9.06 -8.45
N LEU A 52 -6.47 9.18 -7.49
CA LEU A 52 -6.51 8.33 -6.30
C LEU A 52 -6.82 6.87 -6.63
N VAL A 53 -7.76 6.64 -7.55
CA VAL A 53 -8.09 5.29 -8.03
C VAL A 53 -6.93 4.66 -8.81
N LEU A 54 -6.23 5.41 -9.66
CA LEU A 54 -5.05 4.90 -10.36
C LEU A 54 -3.92 4.54 -9.39
N ARG A 55 -3.71 5.36 -8.34
CA ARG A 55 -2.75 5.05 -7.27
C ARG A 55 -3.15 3.79 -6.51
N LEU A 56 -4.45 3.59 -6.24
CA LEU A 56 -4.95 2.38 -5.61
C LEU A 56 -4.68 1.14 -6.48
N LEU A 57 -4.96 1.21 -7.78
CA LEU A 57 -4.70 0.10 -8.71
C LEU A 57 -3.21 -0.25 -8.75
N GLY A 58 -2.33 0.76 -8.90
CA GLY A 58 -0.89 0.54 -8.87
C GLY A 58 -0.37 -0.02 -7.53
N PHE A 59 -0.96 0.42 -6.42
CA PHE A 59 -0.68 -0.15 -5.10
C PHE A 59 -1.05 -1.64 -5.03
N LEU A 60 -2.28 -2.01 -5.43
CA LEU A 60 -2.72 -3.41 -5.43
C LEU A 60 -1.84 -4.28 -6.35
N ASP A 61 -1.53 -3.81 -7.55
CA ASP A 61 -0.68 -4.53 -8.51
C ASP A 61 0.72 -4.76 -7.91
N SER A 62 1.30 -3.77 -7.22
CA SER A 62 2.61 -3.93 -6.54
C SER A 62 2.61 -4.97 -5.41
N GLN A 63 1.50 -5.09 -4.67
CA GLN A 63 1.35 -6.11 -3.64
C GLN A 63 1.18 -7.52 -4.23
N THR A 64 0.48 -7.65 -5.37
CA THR A 64 0.35 -8.95 -6.06
C THR A 64 1.66 -9.46 -6.63
N LEU A 65 2.52 -8.56 -7.13
CA LEU A 65 3.85 -8.90 -7.65
C LEU A 65 4.85 -9.30 -6.55
N SER A 66 4.66 -8.78 -5.33
CA SER A 66 5.59 -8.97 -4.21
C SER A 66 5.24 -10.16 -3.32
N ALA A 67 3.95 -10.45 -3.13
CA ALA A 67 3.52 -11.33 -2.02
C ALA A 67 2.41 -12.34 -2.34
N TYR A 68 1.67 -12.21 -3.46
CA TYR A 68 0.39 -12.92 -3.61
C TYR A 68 0.21 -13.60 -4.98
N THR A 69 0.90 -14.73 -5.17
CA THR A 69 0.67 -15.69 -6.28
C THR A 69 -0.17 -16.89 -5.81
N GLY A 70 -1.02 -16.68 -4.80
CA GLY A 70 -1.83 -17.71 -4.13
C GLY A 70 -3.32 -17.37 -4.09
N PRO A 71 -4.14 -18.14 -3.33
CA PRO A 71 -5.60 -17.93 -3.22
C PRO A 71 -5.99 -16.53 -2.70
N GLU A 72 -5.12 -15.88 -1.93
CA GLU A 72 -5.09 -14.45 -1.59
C GLU A 72 -5.46 -13.49 -2.72
N ALA A 73 -5.08 -13.77 -3.97
CA ALA A 73 -5.44 -12.94 -5.12
C ALA A 73 -6.97 -12.81 -5.29
N ALA A 74 -7.74 -13.81 -4.84
CA ALA A 74 -9.20 -13.78 -4.84
C ALA A 74 -9.78 -12.71 -3.91
N PHE A 75 -9.07 -12.30 -2.84
CA PHE A 75 -9.51 -11.20 -1.97
C PHE A 75 -9.24 -9.82 -2.57
N VAL A 76 -8.21 -9.71 -3.41
CA VAL A 76 -7.85 -8.45 -4.08
C VAL A 76 -8.73 -8.19 -5.31
N ALA A 77 -9.15 -9.24 -6.02
CA ALA A 77 -9.90 -9.12 -7.28
C ALA A 77 -11.20 -8.28 -7.17
N PRO A 78 -12.06 -8.43 -6.14
CA PRO A 78 -13.25 -7.58 -5.99
C PRO A 78 -12.91 -6.11 -5.75
N ILE A 79 -11.86 -5.83 -4.96
CA ILE A 79 -11.40 -4.46 -4.67
C ILE A 79 -10.89 -3.80 -5.96
N ARG A 80 -10.12 -4.54 -6.75
CA ARG A 80 -9.62 -4.09 -8.05
C ARG A 80 -10.75 -3.80 -9.03
N ALA A 81 -11.74 -4.70 -9.14
CA ALA A 81 -12.91 -4.50 -10.00
C ALA A 81 -13.71 -3.24 -9.58
N ALA A 82 -13.92 -3.06 -8.28
CA ALA A 82 -14.62 -1.89 -7.75
C ALA A 82 -13.84 -0.58 -7.99
N ALA A 83 -12.51 -0.61 -7.90
CA ALA A 83 -11.66 0.52 -8.26
C ALA A 83 -11.74 0.82 -9.77
N SER A 84 -11.64 -0.19 -10.64
CA SER A 84 -11.79 0.00 -12.10
C SER A 84 -13.15 0.56 -12.50
N SER A 85 -14.23 0.15 -11.85
CA SER A 85 -15.56 0.72 -12.08
C SER A 85 -15.64 2.20 -11.71
N ARG A 86 -14.98 2.61 -10.61
CA ARG A 86 -14.91 4.03 -10.21
C ARG A 86 -14.07 4.85 -11.18
N LEU A 87 -12.96 4.29 -11.66
CA LEU A 87 -12.14 4.93 -12.69
C LEU A 87 -12.97 5.21 -13.94
N ALA A 88 -13.75 4.22 -14.40
CA ALA A 88 -14.63 4.37 -15.55
C ALA A 88 -15.76 5.38 -15.32
N ALA A 89 -16.21 5.57 -14.07
CA ALA A 89 -17.19 6.60 -13.72
C ALA A 89 -16.57 8.00 -13.68
N ALA A 90 -15.33 8.13 -13.19
CA ALA A 90 -14.60 9.39 -13.13
C ALA A 90 -14.09 9.87 -14.51
N SER A 91 -13.93 8.95 -15.46
CA SER A 91 -13.46 9.26 -16.82
C SER A 91 -14.59 9.59 -17.82
N ARG A 92 -15.84 9.60 -17.37
CA ARG A 92 -17.02 9.94 -18.17
C ARG A 92 -17.38 11.42 -18.00
#